data_AF-B0XFB8-F1
#
_entry.id   AF-B0XFB8-F1
#
_cell.length_a   1.000
_cell.length_b   1.000
_cell.length_c   1.000
_cell.angle_alpha   90.00
_cell.angle_beta   90.00
_cell.angle_gamma   90.00
#
_symmetry.space_group_name_H-M   'P 1'
#
loop_
_entity.id
_entity.type
_entity.pdbx_description
1 polymer ?
#
loop_
_entity_poly.entity_id
_entity_poly.type
_entity_poly.pdbx_seq_one_letter_code
_entity_poly.pdbx_strand_id
1 'polypeptide(L)'
;MAPFLSVEKIPATYDQYQTTLEPKYLERARIEINEESFRREPAIARMREFIAKHPQIQRCRTDTIFLLRFLRYRKFNVEAACEALEKNLTALLVSRKFFNVDLDNPIIKECLCVPLGPKSDGSLVFLMRLGSVDPATFLPEEVVSLNMIALETYGNLEVYQVTGVTPVIDLLGTTLGHVGARASNFPG
;
A
#
# COMPACT_ATOMS: atom_id res chain seq x y z
N MET A 1 -1.01 20.09 1.53
CA MET A 1 -2.05 19.66 2.50
C MET A 1 -2.31 18.20 2.22
N ALA A 2 -2.11 17.30 3.18
CA ALA A 2 -2.46 15.89 2.96
C ALA A 2 -3.98 15.80 2.72
N PRO A 3 -4.47 15.06 1.71
CA PRO A 3 -5.89 14.96 1.47
C PRO A 3 -6.58 14.35 2.70
N PHE A 4 -7.77 14.86 3.03
CA PHE A 4 -8.62 14.26 4.05
C PHE A 4 -9.04 12.87 3.56
N LEU A 5 -8.46 11.82 4.15
CA LEU A 5 -8.76 10.43 3.79
C LEU A 5 -10.03 10.01 4.51
N SER A 6 -11.17 10.08 3.81
CA SER A 6 -12.44 9.56 4.31
C SER A 6 -12.55 8.04 4.07
N VAL A 7 -13.10 7.34 5.05
CA VAL A 7 -13.51 5.93 4.93
C VAL A 7 -15.02 5.77 4.92
N GLU A 8 -15.74 6.89 4.75
CA GLU A 8 -17.19 6.87 4.52
C GLU A 8 -17.46 6.13 3.20
N LYS A 9 -18.30 5.10 3.30
CA LYS A 9 -18.56 4.17 2.20
C LYS A 9 -19.21 4.85 0.99
N ILE A 10 -20.08 5.84 1.25
CA ILE A 10 -20.82 6.61 0.24
C ILE A 10 -20.79 8.08 0.69
N PRO A 11 -19.68 8.81 0.45
CA PRO A 11 -19.58 10.20 0.87
C PRO A 11 -20.53 11.09 0.05
N ALA A 12 -20.89 12.23 0.61
CA ALA A 12 -21.74 13.21 -0.08
C ALA A 12 -21.10 13.76 -1.38
N THR A 13 -19.77 13.84 -1.41
CA THR A 13 -19.00 14.28 -2.58
C THR A 13 -17.74 13.43 -2.73
N TYR A 14 -17.31 13.24 -3.97
CA TYR A 14 -16.04 12.58 -4.30
C TYR A 14 -14.98 13.61 -4.72
N ASP A 15 -13.72 13.25 -4.58
CA ASP A 15 -12.58 14.05 -5.02
C ASP A 15 -12.56 14.22 -6.56
N GLN A 16 -12.08 15.38 -7.01
CA GLN A 16 -11.75 15.61 -8.41
C GLN A 16 -10.31 15.18 -8.67
N TYR A 17 -10.15 14.21 -9.57
CA TYR A 17 -8.84 13.66 -9.88
C TYR A 17 -8.02 14.60 -10.77
N GLN A 18 -6.82 14.91 -10.29
CA GLN A 18 -5.77 15.55 -11.06
C GLN A 18 -4.52 14.67 -10.97
N THR A 19 -4.01 14.25 -12.14
CA THR A 19 -2.80 13.43 -12.18
C THR A 19 -1.56 14.25 -11.81
N THR A 20 -0.65 13.60 -11.11
CA THR A 20 0.69 14.08 -10.74
C THR A 20 1.77 13.44 -11.60
N LEU A 21 1.39 12.55 -12.53
CA LEU A 21 2.32 11.81 -13.39
C LEU A 21 2.90 12.70 -14.49
N GLU A 22 4.21 12.59 -14.68
CA GLU A 22 4.88 13.12 -15.86
C GLU A 22 4.38 12.43 -17.15
N PRO A 23 4.44 13.09 -18.33
CA PRO A 23 3.96 12.52 -19.60
C PRO A 23 4.52 11.14 -19.92
N LYS A 24 5.80 10.88 -19.62
CA LYS A 24 6.45 9.58 -19.82
C LYS A 24 5.77 8.44 -19.04
N TYR A 25 5.29 8.71 -17.83
CA TYR A 25 4.60 7.71 -17.00
C TYR A 25 3.14 7.55 -17.41
N LEU A 26 2.50 8.61 -17.91
CA LEU A 26 1.17 8.49 -18.52
C LEU A 26 1.22 7.58 -19.76
N GLU A 27 2.21 7.75 -20.63
CA GLU A 27 2.37 6.88 -21.80
C GLU A 27 2.70 5.44 -21.39
N ARG A 28 3.53 5.26 -20.36
CA ARG A 28 3.79 3.94 -19.78
C ARG A 28 2.50 3.28 -19.26
N ALA A 29 1.67 4.01 -18.50
CA ALA A 29 0.41 3.50 -17.99
C ALA A 29 -0.56 3.15 -19.13
N ARG A 30 -0.55 3.92 -20.22
CA ARG A 30 -1.33 3.65 -21.42
C ARG A 30 -0.92 2.32 -22.07
N ILE A 31 0.38 2.12 -22.29
CA ILE A 31 0.94 0.94 -22.97
C ILE A 31 0.89 -0.32 -22.09
N GLU A 32 1.35 -0.24 -20.84
CA GLU A 32 1.58 -1.42 -19.99
C GLU A 32 0.36 -1.82 -19.16
N ILE A 33 -0.49 -0.84 -18.82
CA ILE A 33 -1.56 -0.95 -17.83
C ILE A 33 -2.94 -0.70 -18.47
N ASN A 34 -3.00 -0.32 -19.75
CA ASN A 34 -4.23 0.04 -20.47
C ASN A 34 -5.02 1.19 -19.81
N GLU A 35 -4.32 2.10 -19.13
CA GLU A 35 -4.89 3.30 -18.54
C GLU A 35 -5.06 4.39 -19.59
N GLU A 36 -6.23 4.45 -20.20
CA GLU A 36 -6.63 5.55 -21.09
C GLU A 36 -7.45 6.58 -20.32
N SER A 37 -7.33 7.87 -20.67
CA SER A 37 -8.02 8.96 -19.96
C SER A 37 -9.54 8.75 -19.88
N PHE A 38 -10.16 8.32 -20.97
CA PHE A 38 -11.60 8.07 -21.05
C PHE A 38 -12.07 6.84 -20.25
N ARG A 39 -11.15 5.96 -19.82
CA ARG A 39 -11.49 4.75 -19.04
C ARG A 39 -11.49 4.99 -17.54
N ARG A 40 -10.83 6.05 -17.06
CA ARG A 40 -10.65 6.32 -15.62
C ARG A 40 -11.99 6.53 -14.92
N GLU A 41 -12.75 7.55 -15.31
CA GLU A 41 -14.00 7.89 -14.62
C GLU A 41 -15.01 6.74 -14.61
N PRO A 42 -15.30 6.06 -15.74
CA PRO A 42 -16.23 4.92 -15.72
C PRO A 42 -15.76 3.76 -14.85
N ALA A 43 -14.44 3.47 -14.83
CA ALA A 43 -13.89 2.40 -14.01
C ALA A 43 -13.97 2.71 -12.51
N ILE A 44 -13.64 3.95 -12.13
CA ILE A 44 -13.73 4.43 -10.75
C ILE A 44 -15.19 4.43 -10.27
N ALA A 45 -16.12 4.90 -11.11
CA ALA A 45 -17.55 4.90 -10.81
C ALA A 45 -18.06 3.48 -10.54
N ARG A 46 -17.67 2.50 -11.36
CA ARG A 46 -18.02 1.08 -11.14
C ARG A 46 -17.46 0.51 -9.85
N MET A 47 -16.20 0.84 -9.49
CA MET A 47 -15.64 0.42 -8.21
C MET A 47 -16.38 1.05 -7.02
N ARG A 48 -16.74 2.34 -7.10
CA ARG A 48 -17.55 3.02 -6.07
C ARG A 48 -18.93 2.38 -5.93
N GLU A 49 -19.58 2.05 -7.04
CA GLU A 49 -20.87 1.34 -7.04
C GLU A 49 -20.76 -0.07 -6.43
N PHE A 50 -19.70 -0.82 -6.78
CA PHE A 50 -19.40 -2.11 -6.17
C PHE A 50 -19.26 -1.97 -4.66
N ILE A 51 -18.43 -1.03 -4.19
CA ILE A 51 -18.24 -0.75 -2.76
C ILE A 51 -19.57 -0.42 -2.09
N ALA A 52 -20.36 0.50 -2.66
CA ALA A 52 -21.64 0.93 -2.12
C ALA A 52 -22.62 -0.24 -1.92
N LYS A 53 -22.72 -1.12 -2.91
CA LYS A 53 -23.63 -2.28 -2.89
C LYS A 53 -23.12 -3.47 -2.08
N HIS A 54 -21.81 -3.55 -1.80
CA HIS A 54 -21.23 -4.70 -1.11
C HIS A 54 -21.69 -4.77 0.36
N PRO A 55 -22.40 -5.82 0.81
CA PRO A 55 -23.03 -5.85 2.13
C PRO A 55 -22.03 -5.89 3.29
N GLN A 56 -20.86 -6.53 3.10
CA GLN A 56 -19.86 -6.68 4.15
C GLN A 56 -18.89 -5.50 4.26
N ILE A 57 -18.80 -4.64 3.23
CA ILE A 57 -17.92 -3.47 3.28
C ILE A 57 -18.67 -2.39 4.05
N GLN A 58 -18.21 -2.07 5.25
CA GLN A 58 -18.81 -1.00 6.08
C GLN A 58 -18.04 0.31 5.98
N ARG A 59 -16.71 0.23 5.90
CA ARG A 59 -15.80 1.39 5.82
C ARG A 59 -14.73 1.09 4.78
N CYS A 60 -14.58 1.97 3.80
CA CYS A 60 -13.60 1.82 2.73
C CYS A 60 -13.30 3.21 2.15
N ARG A 61 -12.03 3.46 1.84
CA ARG A 61 -11.65 4.65 1.07
C ARG A 61 -12.26 4.55 -0.33
N THR A 62 -12.81 5.66 -0.81
CA THR A 62 -13.41 5.77 -2.15
C THR A 62 -12.81 6.92 -2.96
N ASP A 63 -11.71 7.50 -2.47
CA ASP A 63 -10.94 8.52 -3.18
C ASP A 63 -10.27 7.96 -4.43
N THR A 64 -10.08 8.82 -5.43
CA THR A 64 -9.67 8.38 -6.76
C THR A 64 -8.29 7.71 -6.77
N ILE A 65 -7.30 8.28 -6.08
CA ILE A 65 -5.94 7.73 -6.06
C ILE A 65 -5.91 6.35 -5.38
N PHE A 66 -6.70 6.16 -4.33
CA PHE A 66 -6.86 4.85 -3.69
C PHE A 66 -7.44 3.81 -4.66
N LEU A 67 -8.53 4.13 -5.36
CA LEU A 67 -9.18 3.18 -6.27
C LEU A 67 -8.31 2.89 -7.50
N LEU A 68 -7.62 3.91 -8.03
CA LEU A 68 -6.69 3.77 -9.15
C LEU A 68 -5.57 2.78 -8.85
N ARG A 69 -5.11 2.64 -7.60
CA ARG A 69 -4.07 1.66 -7.26
C ARG A 69 -4.47 0.23 -7.61
N PHE A 70 -5.74 -0.14 -7.40
CA PHE A 70 -6.24 -1.47 -7.71
C PHE A 70 -6.51 -1.63 -9.21
N LEU A 71 -7.06 -0.60 -9.86
CA LEU A 71 -7.24 -0.59 -11.31
C LEU A 71 -5.91 -0.75 -12.03
N ARG A 72 -4.89 0.00 -11.63
CA ARG A 72 -3.53 -0.06 -12.19
C ARG A 72 -2.88 -1.41 -11.94
N TYR A 73 -2.96 -1.93 -10.70
CA TYR A 73 -2.46 -3.26 -10.37
C TYR A 73 -3.12 -4.38 -11.19
N ARG A 74 -4.34 -4.16 -11.67
CA ARG A 74 -5.11 -5.11 -12.49
C ARG A 74 -5.23 -4.71 -13.96
N LYS A 75 -4.36 -3.83 -14.45
CA LYS A 75 -4.32 -3.40 -15.86
C LYS A 75 -5.69 -2.94 -16.39
N PHE A 76 -6.40 -2.18 -15.55
CA PHE A 76 -7.74 -1.64 -15.79
C PHE A 76 -8.85 -2.69 -16.03
N ASN A 77 -8.64 -3.94 -15.59
CA ASN A 77 -9.73 -4.89 -15.40
C ASN A 77 -10.49 -4.55 -14.10
N VAL A 78 -11.71 -4.03 -14.25
CA VAL A 78 -12.52 -3.52 -13.13
C VAL A 78 -12.97 -4.65 -12.20
N GLU A 79 -13.39 -5.80 -12.74
CA GLU A 79 -13.84 -6.94 -11.94
C GLU A 79 -12.70 -7.48 -11.07
N ALA A 80 -11.53 -7.70 -11.68
CA ALA A 80 -10.34 -8.15 -10.96
C ALA A 80 -9.82 -7.10 -9.96
N ALA A 81 -10.07 -5.81 -10.20
CA ALA A 81 -9.75 -4.74 -9.26
C ALA A 81 -10.69 -4.74 -8.05
N CYS A 82 -11.98 -4.99 -8.24
CA CYS A 82 -12.95 -5.16 -7.15
C CYS A 82 -12.57 -6.36 -6.25
N GLU A 83 -12.23 -7.51 -6.85
CA GLU A 83 -11.74 -8.67 -6.10
C GLU A 83 -10.43 -8.36 -5.33
N ALA A 84 -9.52 -7.61 -5.95
CA ALA A 84 -8.26 -7.23 -5.31
C ALA A 84 -8.50 -6.29 -4.11
N LEU A 85 -9.45 -5.36 -4.23
CA LEU A 85 -9.88 -4.49 -3.14
C LEU A 85 -10.46 -5.33 -1.99
N GLU A 86 -11.37 -6.26 -2.27
CA GLU A 86 -11.99 -7.10 -1.23
C GLU A 86 -10.94 -7.94 -0.49
N LYS A 87 -10.00 -8.53 -1.23
CA LYS A 87 -8.86 -9.27 -0.65
C LYS A 87 -7.99 -8.37 0.23
N ASN A 88 -7.73 -7.13 -0.21
CA ASN A 88 -6.96 -6.17 0.57
C ASN A 88 -7.70 -5.78 1.87
N LEU A 89 -9.01 -5.50 1.80
CA LEU A 89 -9.81 -5.19 2.99
C LEU A 89 -9.86 -6.37 3.97
N THR A 90 -10.02 -7.59 3.47
CA THR A 90 -9.98 -8.81 4.28
C THR A 90 -8.60 -8.97 4.94
N ALA A 91 -7.52 -8.77 4.19
CA ALA A 91 -6.17 -8.83 4.73
C ALA A 91 -5.98 -7.80 5.86
N LEU A 92 -6.42 -6.55 5.68
CA LEU A 92 -6.34 -5.50 6.70
C LEU A 92 -7.10 -5.87 7.98
N LEU A 93 -8.25 -6.55 7.87
CA LEU A 93 -9.01 -7.02 9.04
C LEU A 93 -8.27 -8.12 9.80
N VAL A 94 -7.74 -9.12 9.09
CA VAL A 94 -7.03 -10.26 9.70
C VAL A 94 -5.69 -9.85 10.29
N SER A 95 -5.00 -8.91 9.65
CA SER A 95 -3.65 -8.48 9.98
C SER A 95 -3.61 -7.11 10.67
N ARG A 96 -4.74 -6.65 11.24
CA ARG A 96 -4.89 -5.30 11.83
C ARG A 96 -3.77 -4.91 12.81
N LYS A 97 -3.25 -5.87 13.56
CA LYS A 97 -2.13 -5.65 14.50
C LYS A 97 -0.87 -5.09 13.81
N PHE A 98 -0.65 -5.41 12.54
CA PHE A 98 0.52 -4.96 11.78
C PHE A 98 0.37 -3.56 11.17
N PHE A 99 -0.85 -3.01 11.18
CA PHE A 99 -1.14 -1.67 10.66
C PHE A 99 -1.44 -0.66 11.77
N ASN A 100 -1.24 -1.05 13.03
CA ASN A 100 -1.40 -0.20 14.20
C ASN A 100 -0.02 0.10 14.79
N VAL A 101 0.72 1.02 14.15
CA VAL A 101 2.05 1.43 14.62
C VAL A 101 1.96 2.71 15.40
N ASP A 102 2.58 2.68 16.57
CA ASP A 102 2.87 3.88 17.37
C ASP A 102 3.96 4.69 16.67
N LEU A 103 3.63 5.92 16.27
CA LEU A 103 4.57 6.82 15.58
C LEU A 103 5.69 7.33 16.50
N ASP A 104 5.56 7.16 17.81
CA ASP A 104 6.60 7.45 18.78
C ASP A 104 7.48 6.23 19.10
N ASN A 105 7.20 5.06 18.48
CA ASN A 105 7.99 3.85 18.69
C ASN A 105 9.45 4.08 18.25
N PRO A 106 10.44 3.78 19.11
CA PRO A 106 11.85 3.98 18.79
C PRO A 106 12.31 3.23 17.55
N ILE A 107 11.64 2.13 17.15
CA ILE A 107 11.97 1.37 15.93
C ILE A 107 11.94 2.23 14.66
N ILE A 108 11.16 3.31 14.65
CA ILE A 108 11.08 4.24 13.50
C ILE A 108 12.43 4.94 13.31
N LYS A 109 13.17 5.21 14.38
CA LYS A 109 14.48 5.86 14.36
C LYS A 109 15.60 4.92 13.89
N GLU A 110 15.35 3.61 13.87
CA GLU A 110 16.30 2.60 13.38
C GLU A 110 16.42 2.59 11.84
N CYS A 111 15.59 3.38 11.14
CA CYS A 111 15.61 3.51 9.68
C CYS A 111 15.63 2.15 8.96
N LEU A 112 14.83 1.18 9.44
CA LEU A 112 14.75 -0.16 8.84
C LEU A 112 14.30 -0.14 7.37
N CYS A 113 13.55 0.89 7.03
CA CYS A 113 12.86 1.11 5.77
C CYS A 113 13.46 2.34 5.08
N VAL A 114 14.26 2.15 4.04
CA VAL A 114 14.97 3.25 3.37
C VAL A 114 14.56 3.36 1.90
N PRO A 115 13.90 4.44 1.47
CA PRO A 115 13.72 4.73 0.05
C PRO A 115 15.06 5.13 -0.55
N LEU A 116 15.66 4.27 -1.38
CA LEU A 116 16.93 4.60 -2.04
C LEU A 116 16.75 5.51 -3.25
N GLY A 117 15.51 5.70 -3.68
CA GLY A 117 15.14 6.56 -4.80
C GLY A 117 14.74 5.79 -6.06
N PRO A 118 14.33 6.51 -7.11
CA PRO A 118 13.86 5.91 -8.35
C PRO A 118 15.03 5.35 -9.19
N LYS A 119 14.81 4.21 -9.85
CA LYS A 119 15.65 3.74 -10.95
C LYS A 119 15.42 4.59 -12.21
N SER A 120 16.18 4.31 -13.26
CA SER A 120 15.99 4.92 -14.59
C SER A 120 14.59 4.71 -15.18
N ASP A 121 13.88 3.65 -14.79
CA ASP A 121 12.50 3.37 -15.22
C ASP A 121 11.42 4.08 -14.36
N GLY A 122 11.84 4.86 -13.36
CA GLY A 122 10.99 5.59 -12.42
C GLY A 122 10.50 4.80 -11.21
N SER A 123 10.72 3.48 -11.17
CA SER A 123 10.28 2.64 -10.04
C SER A 123 11.17 2.82 -8.81
N LEU A 124 10.57 2.79 -7.63
CA LEU A 124 11.29 2.99 -6.37
C LEU A 124 12.15 1.78 -6.04
N VAL A 125 13.42 2.01 -5.68
CA VAL A 125 14.20 1.02 -4.92
C VAL A 125 13.94 1.25 -3.43
N PHE A 126 13.50 0.20 -2.74
CA PHE A 126 13.13 0.27 -1.33
C PHE A 126 13.92 -0.76 -0.53
N LEU A 127 14.82 -0.30 0.33
CA LEU A 127 15.70 -1.15 1.14
C LEU A 127 15.03 -1.48 2.49
N MET A 128 15.00 -2.77 2.81
CA MET A 128 14.51 -3.32 4.08
C MET A 128 15.67 -4.00 4.79
N ARG A 129 16.12 -3.44 5.91
CA ARG A 129 17.30 -3.92 6.67
C ARG A 129 16.86 -4.79 7.84
N LEU A 130 16.70 -6.10 7.61
CA LEU A 130 16.06 -6.97 8.61
C LEU A 130 17.00 -7.34 9.78
N GLY A 131 18.31 -7.33 9.55
CA GLY A 131 19.31 -7.65 10.59
C GLY A 131 19.92 -6.44 11.28
N SER A 132 19.42 -5.22 11.03
CA SER A 132 20.00 -3.99 11.61
C SER A 132 19.46 -3.66 13.00
N VAL A 133 18.53 -4.46 13.53
CA VAL A 133 17.93 -4.28 14.86
C VAL A 133 18.21 -5.48 15.75
N ASP A 134 18.35 -5.25 17.04
CA ASP A 134 18.50 -6.34 18.00
C ASP A 134 17.14 -7.06 18.22
N PRO A 135 17.03 -8.37 17.95
CA PRO A 135 15.79 -9.12 18.14
C PRO A 135 15.45 -9.35 19.62
N ALA A 136 16.36 -9.04 20.55
CA ALA A 136 16.02 -8.97 21.97
C ALA A 136 15.27 -7.68 22.33
N THR A 137 15.51 -6.60 21.58
CA THR A 137 14.95 -5.26 21.79
C THR A 137 13.64 -5.06 21.05
N PHE A 138 13.55 -5.45 19.77
CA PHE A 138 12.35 -5.29 18.94
C PHE A 138 11.75 -6.63 18.53
N LEU A 139 10.41 -6.72 18.56
CA LEU A 139 9.70 -7.91 18.13
C LEU A 139 9.66 -8.02 16.60
N PRO A 140 9.68 -9.24 16.03
CA PRO A 140 9.51 -9.44 14.59
C PRO A 140 8.24 -8.78 14.03
N GLU A 141 7.17 -8.74 14.81
CA GLU A 141 5.92 -8.07 14.43
C GLU A 141 6.09 -6.57 14.24
N GLU A 142 6.91 -5.90 15.06
CA GLU A 142 7.16 -4.45 14.94
C GLU A 142 7.95 -4.16 13.65
N VAL A 143 8.94 -5.00 13.35
CA VAL A 143 9.71 -4.92 12.09
C VAL A 143 8.79 -5.11 10.88
N VAL A 144 7.94 -6.14 10.89
CA VAL A 144 6.98 -6.38 9.79
C VAL A 144 6.00 -5.22 9.65
N SER A 145 5.48 -4.70 10.76
CA SER A 145 4.53 -3.57 10.76
C SER A 145 5.13 -2.33 10.11
N LEU A 146 6.38 -1.98 10.47
CA LEU A 146 7.06 -0.82 9.90
C LEU A 146 7.26 -0.97 8.38
N ASN A 147 7.68 -2.16 7.93
CA ASN A 147 7.84 -2.45 6.50
C ASN A 147 6.52 -2.36 5.73
N MET A 148 5.43 -2.90 6.28
CA MET A 148 4.10 -2.84 5.67
C MET A 148 3.59 -1.40 5.54
N ILE A 149 3.73 -0.59 6.60
CA ILE A 149 3.30 0.81 6.57
C ILE A 149 4.14 1.63 5.60
N ALA A 150 5.45 1.41 5.56
CA ALA A 150 6.32 2.12 4.62
C ALA A 150 5.94 1.77 3.18
N LEU A 151 5.74 0.49 2.85
CA LEU A 151 5.29 0.07 1.52
C LEU A 151 3.89 0.63 1.17
N GLU A 152 2.92 0.61 2.09
CA GLU A 152 1.60 1.23 1.86
C GLU A 152 1.72 2.75 1.63
N THR A 153 2.64 3.43 2.33
CA THR A 153 2.90 4.86 2.15
C THR A 153 3.36 5.15 0.72
N TYR A 154 4.37 4.43 0.21
CA TYR A 154 4.83 4.60 -1.17
C TYR A 154 3.82 4.09 -2.20
N GLY A 155 3.02 3.08 -1.87
CA GLY A 155 1.92 2.59 -2.72
C GLY A 155 0.79 3.60 -2.93
N ASN A 156 0.67 4.63 -2.08
CA ASN A 156 -0.26 5.74 -2.29
C ASN A 156 0.27 6.78 -3.29
N LEU A 157 1.55 6.72 -3.67
CA LEU A 157 2.12 7.66 -4.65
C LEU A 157 1.85 7.19 -6.07
N GLU A 158 1.29 8.09 -6.87
CA GLU A 158 0.80 7.79 -8.21
C GLU A 158 1.88 7.20 -9.13
N VAL A 159 3.09 7.76 -9.06
CA VAL A 159 4.24 7.30 -9.85
C VAL A 159 4.57 5.84 -9.58
N TYR A 160 4.49 5.38 -8.33
CA TYR A 160 4.82 3.99 -7.96
C TYR A 160 3.66 3.02 -8.19
N GLN A 161 2.42 3.50 -8.31
CA GLN A 161 1.32 2.67 -8.81
C GLN A 161 1.47 2.30 -10.29
N VAL A 162 2.20 3.12 -11.06
CA VAL A 162 2.48 2.87 -12.49
C VAL A 162 3.82 2.17 -12.68
N THR A 163 4.87 2.67 -12.01
CA THR A 163 6.24 2.21 -12.24
C THR A 163 6.61 0.99 -11.38
N GLY A 164 5.95 0.83 -10.23
CA GLY A 164 6.22 -0.24 -9.28
C GLY A 164 7.24 0.12 -8.21
N VAL A 165 7.52 -0.86 -7.35
CA VAL A 165 8.53 -0.81 -6.27
C VAL A 165 9.38 -2.07 -6.36
N THR A 166 10.69 -1.91 -6.29
CA THR A 166 11.67 -3.00 -6.22
C THR A 166 12.19 -3.11 -4.77
N PRO A 167 11.70 -4.08 -3.98
CA PRO A 167 12.22 -4.30 -2.64
C PRO A 167 13.62 -4.92 -2.70
N VAL A 168 14.54 -4.40 -1.88
CA VAL A 168 15.86 -4.98 -1.62
C VAL A 168 15.88 -5.37 -0.15
N ILE A 169 16.12 -6.65 0.13
CA ILE A 169 16.12 -7.18 1.49
C ILE A 169 17.57 -7.41 1.90
N ASP A 170 18.05 -6.59 2.84
CA ASP A 170 19.35 -6.78 3.46
C ASP A 170 19.20 -7.69 4.68
N LEU A 171 19.81 -8.87 4.57
CA LEU A 171 19.82 -9.91 5.59
C LEU A 171 21.14 -9.93 6.38
N LEU A 172 22.06 -8.99 6.15
CA LEU A 172 23.28 -8.88 6.93
C LEU A 172 22.93 -8.67 8.42
N GLY A 173 23.56 -9.44 9.29
CA GLY A 173 23.31 -9.39 10.74
C GLY A 173 22.07 -10.17 11.22
N THR A 174 21.29 -10.76 10.30
CA THR A 174 20.15 -11.59 10.71
C THR A 174 20.60 -12.85 11.45
N THR A 175 19.81 -13.25 12.44
CA THR A 175 20.03 -14.40 13.32
C THR A 175 18.71 -15.16 13.50
N LEU A 176 18.75 -16.36 14.06
CA LEU A 176 17.53 -17.11 14.39
C LEU A 176 16.60 -16.33 15.33
N GLY A 177 17.11 -15.40 16.14
CA GLY A 177 16.27 -14.53 16.97
C GLY A 177 15.35 -13.59 16.17
N HIS A 178 15.74 -13.23 14.95
CA HIS A 178 14.94 -12.38 14.06
C HIS A 178 13.82 -13.15 13.35
N VAL A 179 14.03 -14.45 13.13
CA VAL A 179 13.12 -15.33 12.38
C VAL A 179 12.25 -16.18 13.32
N GLY A 180 12.73 -16.41 14.54
CA GLY A 180 12.04 -17.20 15.55
C GLY A 180 10.81 -16.48 16.06
N ALA A 181 9.66 -17.14 15.96
CA ALA A 181 8.50 -16.75 16.74
C ALA A 181 8.86 -16.91 18.22
N ARG A 182 9.01 -15.79 18.95
CA ARG A 182 8.89 -15.85 20.41
C ARG A 182 7.49 -16.39 20.66
N ALA A 183 7.38 -17.50 21.39
CA ALA A 183 6.08 -18.02 21.81
C ALA A 183 5.34 -16.85 22.49
N SER A 184 4.36 -16.29 21.80
CA SER A 184 3.47 -15.31 22.39
C SER A 184 2.76 -16.06 23.51
N ASN A 185 3.13 -15.77 24.75
CA ASN A 185 2.36 -16.19 25.92
C ASN A 185 0.96 -15.59 25.76
N PHE A 186 0.02 -16.39 25.26
CA PHE A 186 -1.38 -16.04 25.21
C PHE A 186 -1.93 -16.19 26.63
N PRO A 187 -2.43 -15.14 27.29
CA PRO A 187 -3.33 -15.33 28.41
C PRO A 187 -4.65 -15.91 27.85
N GLY A 188 -5.07 -17.04 28.43
CA GLY A 188 -6.36 -17.67 28.15
C GLY A 188 -7.54 -16.92 28.74
#